data_AF-A0A0W0V0I6-F1
#
_entry.id   AF-A0A0W0V0I6-F1
#
_cell.length_a   1.000
_cell.length_b   1.000
_cell.length_c   1.000
_cell.angle_alpha   90.00
_cell.angle_beta   90.00
_cell.angle_gamma   90.00
#
_symmetry.space_group_name_H-M   'P 1'
#
loop_
_entity.id
_entity.type
_entity.pdbx_description
1 polymer ?
#
loop_
_entity_poly.entity_id
_entity_poly.type
_entity_poly.pdbx_seq_one_letter_code
_entity_poly.pdbx_strand_id
1 'polypeptide(L)'
;MMKFSHPIQMILGLVIWSIWFILMYSFLSIGCSVVFSGITRSGINIILFCCTWVTLIILVYLTYHCWKTHKSLADKCSTVTAFVLWISFGGYVTAVIATFSIGVMVLFFPPCL
;
A
#
# COMPACT_ATOMS: atom_id res chain seq x y z
N MET A 1 6.53 21.20 -8.21
CA MET A 1 5.32 20.92 -7.41
C MET A 1 4.33 20.17 -8.29
N MET A 2 4.27 18.83 -8.21
CA MET A 2 3.39 18.05 -9.09
C MET A 2 1.93 18.33 -8.72
N LYS A 3 1.16 18.93 -9.66
CA LYS A 3 -0.29 19.14 -9.47
C LYS A 3 -0.97 17.78 -9.29
N PHE A 4 -1.80 17.66 -8.25
CA PHE A 4 -2.58 16.45 -7.94
C PHE A 4 -3.50 15.99 -9.10
N SER A 5 -3.72 16.81 -10.13
CA SER A 5 -4.48 16.46 -11.34
C SER A 5 -3.66 15.72 -12.40
N HIS A 6 -2.39 15.38 -12.15
CA HIS A 6 -1.57 14.67 -13.13
C HIS A 6 -2.03 13.20 -13.24
N PRO A 7 -2.23 12.66 -14.47
CA PRO A 7 -2.74 11.30 -14.69
C PRO A 7 -1.86 10.19 -14.07
N ILE A 8 -0.63 10.52 -13.68
CA ILE A 8 0.28 9.66 -12.91
C ILE A 8 -0.36 9.17 -11.60
N GLN A 9 -1.27 9.94 -10.98
CA GLN A 9 -1.96 9.48 -9.77
C GLN A 9 -2.84 8.25 -9.99
N MET A 10 -3.24 7.91 -11.22
CA MET A 10 -4.01 6.67 -11.47
C MET A 10 -3.19 5.42 -11.16
N ILE A 11 -1.91 5.45 -11.48
CA ILE A 11 -1.03 4.27 -11.41
C ILE A 11 -0.22 4.25 -10.11
N LEU A 12 -0.09 5.40 -9.45
CA LEU A 12 0.76 5.56 -8.27
C LEU A 12 0.36 4.65 -7.10
N GLY A 13 -0.94 4.44 -6.89
CA GLY A 13 -1.43 3.49 -5.87
C GLY A 13 -1.02 2.06 -6.16
N LEU A 14 -1.12 1.64 -7.42
CA LEU A 14 -0.71 0.32 -7.87
C LEU A 14 0.81 0.13 -7.76
N VAL A 15 1.59 1.16 -8.06
CA VAL A 15 3.06 1.14 -7.97
C VAL A 15 3.51 1.01 -6.52
N ILE A 16 2.96 1.82 -5.61
CA ILE A 16 3.28 1.73 -4.17
C ILE A 16 2.93 0.35 -3.63
N TRP A 17 1.74 -0.14 -3.98
CA TRP A 17 1.31 -1.48 -3.58
C TRP A 17 2.21 -2.59 -4.14
N SER A 18 2.62 -2.48 -5.40
CA SER A 18 3.51 -3.46 -6.05
C SER A 18 4.90 -3.48 -5.40
N ILE A 19 5.46 -2.31 -5.09
CA ILE A 19 6.74 -2.20 -4.38
C ILE A 19 6.63 -2.87 -3.01
N TRP A 20 5.57 -2.57 -2.25
CA TRP A 20 5.34 -3.20 -0.96
C TRP A 20 5.18 -4.72 -1.07
N PHE A 21 4.43 -5.20 -2.06
CA PHE A 21 4.24 -6.63 -2.29
C PHE A 21 5.57 -7.35 -2.56
N ILE A 22 6.41 -6.79 -3.44
CA ILE A 22 7.73 -7.32 -3.74
C ILE A 22 8.59 -7.38 -2.47
N LEU A 23 8.60 -6.31 -1.67
CA LEU A 23 9.37 -6.25 -0.43
C LEU A 23 8.91 -7.31 0.57
N MET A 24 7.59 -7.44 0.79
CA MET A 24 7.04 -8.43 1.73
C MET A 24 7.43 -9.86 1.36
N TYR A 25 7.23 -10.25 0.09
CA TYR A 25 7.58 -11.60 -0.36
C TYR A 25 9.08 -11.83 -0.37
N SER A 26 9.89 -10.82 -0.70
CA SER A 26 11.35 -10.92 -0.64
C SER A 26 11.84 -11.12 0.79
N PHE A 27 11.35 -10.33 1.75
CA PHE A 27 11.69 -10.49 3.17
C PHE A 27 11.23 -11.83 3.73
N LEU A 28 10.05 -12.31 3.33
CA LEU A 28 9.58 -13.63 3.73
C LEU A 28 10.48 -14.74 3.17
N SER A 29 10.82 -14.69 1.88
CA SER A 29 11.67 -15.69 1.22
C SER A 29 13.08 -15.72 1.79
N ILE A 30 13.71 -14.56 1.96
CA ILE A 30 15.04 -14.44 2.59
C ILE A 30 14.94 -14.90 4.04
N GLY A 31 13.91 -14.44 4.76
CA GLY A 31 13.68 -14.81 6.13
C GLY A 31 13.57 -16.32 6.33
N CYS A 32 12.79 -17.02 5.51
CA CYS A 32 12.68 -18.48 5.60
C CYS A 32 13.95 -19.21 5.20
N SER A 33 14.74 -18.70 4.25
CA SER A 33 16.06 -19.28 3.94
C SER A 33 17.06 -19.14 5.10
N VAL A 34 16.95 -18.06 5.88
CA VAL A 34 17.85 -17.76 7.01
C VAL A 34 17.36 -18.35 8.33
N VAL A 35 16.06 -18.66 8.50
CA VAL A 35 15.53 -19.33 9.72
C VAL A 35 16.15 -20.71 9.95
N PHE A 36 16.76 -21.33 8.93
CA PHE A 36 17.62 -22.52 9.13
C PHE A 36 18.85 -22.24 10.03
N SER A 37 19.23 -20.97 10.27
CA SER A 37 20.40 -20.57 11.07
C SER A 37 20.11 -19.79 12.36
N GLY A 38 18.87 -19.80 12.87
CA GLY A 38 18.59 -19.37 14.26
C GLY A 38 18.10 -17.93 14.46
N ILE A 39 17.67 -17.23 13.41
CA ILE A 39 16.87 -16.01 13.58
C ILE A 39 15.49 -16.40 14.15
N THR A 40 15.17 -15.91 15.35
CA THR A 40 13.91 -16.21 16.03
C THR A 40 12.71 -15.73 15.20
N ARG A 41 11.66 -16.56 15.14
CA ARG A 41 10.34 -16.31 14.49
C ARG A 41 9.82 -14.88 14.65
N SER A 42 10.14 -14.24 15.78
CA SER A 42 9.68 -12.91 16.17
C SER A 42 10.30 -11.77 15.35
N GLY A 43 11.55 -11.88 14.88
CA GLY A 43 12.24 -10.76 14.20
C GLY A 43 11.66 -10.44 12.82
N ILE A 44 11.40 -11.48 12.02
CA ILE A 44 10.78 -11.37 10.68
C ILE A 44 9.36 -10.82 10.76
N ASN A 45 8.57 -11.31 11.72
CA ASN A 45 7.21 -10.81 11.90
C ASN A 45 7.18 -9.32 12.29
N ILE A 46 8.14 -8.86 13.11
CA ILE A 46 8.26 -7.43 13.45
C ILE A 46 8.59 -6.59 12.21
N ILE A 47 9.54 -7.03 11.37
CA ILE A 47 9.92 -6.32 10.14
C ILE A 47 8.74 -6.26 9.16
N LEU A 48 8.08 -7.39 8.93
CA LEU A 48 6.92 -7.48 8.05
C LEU A 48 5.76 -6.62 8.56
N PHE A 49 5.50 -6.64 9.87
CA PHE A 49 4.47 -5.82 10.50
C PHE A 49 4.78 -4.33 10.36
N CYS A 50 6.03 -3.93 10.60
CA CYS A 50 6.47 -2.54 10.46
C CYS A 50 6.35 -2.07 9.00
N CYS A 51 6.80 -2.88 8.03
CA CYS A 51 6.69 -2.59 6.60
C CYS A 51 5.22 -2.44 6.17
N THR A 52 4.35 -3.34 6.64
CA THR A 52 2.91 -3.29 6.41
C THR A 52 2.31 -2.00 6.97
N TRP A 53 2.61 -1.65 8.22
CA TRP A 53 2.11 -0.43 8.86
C TRP A 53 2.54 0.84 8.13
N VAL A 54 3.83 0.93 7.75
CA VAL A 54 4.35 2.09 7.02
C VAL A 54 3.62 2.25 5.69
N THR A 55 3.47 1.18 4.91
CA THR A 55 2.76 1.26 3.63
C THR A 55 1.28 1.58 3.82
N LEU A 56 0.63 1.02 4.84
CA LEU A 56 -0.78 1.28 5.13
C LEU A 56 -1.00 2.74 5.50
N ILE A 57 -0.15 3.32 6.35
CA ILE A 57 -0.18 4.76 6.69
C ILE A 57 -0.02 5.61 5.43
N ILE A 58 0.96 5.29 4.57
CA ILE A 58 1.20 6.03 3.32
C ILE A 58 -0.03 5.97 2.41
N LEU A 59 -0.60 4.79 2.20
CA LEU A 59 -1.77 4.60 1.33
C LEU A 59 -3.02 5.30 1.89
N VAL A 60 -3.26 5.22 3.20
CA VAL A 60 -4.38 5.92 3.86
C VAL A 60 -4.19 7.44 3.75
N TYR A 61 -2.98 7.93 3.97
CA TYR A 61 -2.66 9.35 3.82
C TYR A 61 -2.90 9.84 2.38
N LEU A 62 -2.45 9.08 1.37
CA LEU A 62 -2.71 9.39 -0.03
C LEU A 62 -4.20 9.36 -0.37
N THR A 63 -4.92 8.35 0.14
CA THR A 63 -6.38 8.21 -0.03
C THR A 63 -7.11 9.42 0.55
N TYR A 64 -6.76 9.83 1.77
CA TYR A 64 -7.33 11.00 2.43
C TYR A 64 -7.02 12.30 1.68
N HIS A 65 -5.80 12.47 1.20
CA HIS A 65 -5.42 13.63 0.39
C HIS A 65 -6.15 13.66 -0.96
N CYS A 66 -6.33 12.51 -1.60
CA CYS A 66 -7.12 12.38 -2.83
C CYS A 66 -8.58 12.77 -2.58
N TRP A 67 -9.18 12.28 -1.49
CA TRP A 67 -10.54 12.61 -1.07
C TRP A 67 -10.73 14.11 -0.78
N LYS A 68 -9.82 14.71 0.00
CA LYS A 68 -9.86 16.14 0.33
C LYS A 68 -9.71 17.01 -0.92
N THR A 69 -8.81 16.62 -1.82
CA THR A 69 -8.61 17.30 -3.10
C THR A 69 -9.83 17.17 -4.01
N HIS A 70 -10.44 15.98 -4.08
CA HIS A 70 -11.69 15.76 -4.81
C HIS A 70 -12.82 16.64 -4.27
N LYS A 71 -13.02 16.70 -2.94
CA LYS A 71 -14.03 17.56 -2.32
C LYS A 71 -13.81 19.05 -2.62
N SER A 72 -12.56 19.50 -2.64
CA SER A 72 -12.23 20.91 -2.95
C SER A 72 -12.36 21.26 -4.44
N LEU A 73 -12.24 20.27 -5.33
CA LEU A 73 -12.29 20.46 -6.78
C LEU A 73 -13.65 20.07 -7.39
N ALA A 74 -14.53 19.41 -6.64
CA ALA A 74 -15.84 18.97 -7.08
C ALA A 74 -16.68 20.12 -7.70
N ASP A 75 -16.56 21.34 -7.17
CA ASP A 75 -17.29 22.51 -7.66
C ASP A 75 -16.60 23.23 -8.83
N LYS A 76 -15.35 22.89 -9.18
CA LYS A 76 -14.52 23.68 -10.12
C LYS A 76 -13.88 22.88 -11.26
N CYS A 77 -13.97 21.55 -11.27
CA CYS A 77 -13.24 20.71 -12.22
C CYS A 77 -14.08 20.18 -13.39
N SER A 78 -13.42 20.03 -14.54
CA SER A 78 -13.94 19.34 -15.72
C SER A 78 -14.17 17.86 -15.45
N THR A 79 -15.14 17.25 -16.14
CA THR A 79 -15.57 15.84 -16.01
C THR A 79 -14.38 14.86 -16.11
N VAL A 80 -13.37 15.18 -16.92
CA VAL A 80 -12.15 14.39 -17.09
C VAL A 80 -11.32 14.33 -15.80
N THR A 81 -11.19 15.45 -15.09
CA THR A 81 -10.40 15.51 -13.85
C THR A 81 -11.09 14.75 -12.71
N ALA A 82 -12.42 14.80 -12.66
CA ALA A 82 -13.22 14.02 -11.72
C ALA A 82 -13.05 12.51 -11.95
N PHE A 83 -13.07 12.07 -13.22
CA PHE A 83 -12.82 10.66 -13.58
C PHE A 83 -11.43 10.19 -13.13
N VAL A 84 -10.39 10.99 -13.39
CA VAL A 84 -9.01 10.68 -12.96
C VAL A 84 -8.93 10.51 -11.44
N LEU A 85 -9.49 11.45 -10.69
CA LEU A 85 -9.52 11.39 -9.22
C LEU A 85 -10.30 10.17 -8.70
N TRP A 86 -11.41 9.81 -9.34
CA TRP A 86 -12.24 8.67 -8.92
C TRP A 86 -11.52 7.33 -9.12
N ILE A 87 -10.88 7.14 -10.28
CA ILE A 87 -10.05 5.96 -10.57
C ILE A 87 -8.85 5.88 -9.62
N SER A 88 -8.15 7.00 -9.40
CA SER A 88 -7.06 7.07 -8.44
C SER A 88 -7.50 6.70 -7.03
N PHE A 89 -8.63 7.24 -6.57
CA PHE A 89 -9.22 6.91 -5.27
C PHE A 89 -9.54 5.43 -5.16
N GLY A 90 -10.18 4.85 -6.18
CA GLY A 90 -10.44 3.41 -6.26
C GLY A 90 -9.15 2.59 -6.16
N GLY A 91 -8.10 2.97 -6.88
CA GLY A 91 -6.79 2.30 -6.84
C GLY A 91 -6.10 2.38 -5.47
N TYR A 92 -6.20 3.50 -4.75
CA TYR A 92 -5.66 3.59 -3.40
C TYR A 92 -6.47 2.77 -2.40
N VAL A 93 -7.80 2.78 -2.49
CA VAL A 93 -8.66 1.99 -1.60
C VAL A 93 -8.44 0.49 -1.79
N THR A 94 -8.36 0.01 -3.03
CA THR A 94 -8.07 -1.42 -3.29
C THR A 94 -6.69 -1.80 -2.77
N ALA A 95 -5.68 -0.94 -2.94
CA ALA A 95 -4.35 -1.15 -2.36
C ALA A 95 -4.39 -1.23 -0.82
N VAL A 96 -5.13 -0.33 -0.14
CA VAL A 96 -5.30 -0.38 1.32
C VAL A 96 -5.94 -1.69 1.76
N ILE A 97 -7.04 -2.11 1.11
CA ILE A 97 -7.77 -3.33 1.45
C ILE A 97 -6.86 -4.56 1.25
N ALA A 98 -6.14 -4.63 0.13
CA ALA A 98 -5.22 -5.72 -0.16
C ALA A 98 -4.07 -5.78 0.86
N THR A 99 -3.41 -4.66 1.14
CA THR A 99 -2.33 -4.57 2.12
C THR A 99 -2.80 -4.94 3.52
N PHE A 100 -3.98 -4.47 3.93
CA PHE A 100 -4.56 -4.82 5.23
C PHE A 100 -4.88 -6.32 5.30
N SER A 101 -5.54 -6.88 4.28
CA SER A 101 -5.88 -8.30 4.25
C SER A 101 -4.64 -9.18 4.34
N ILE A 102 -3.60 -8.90 3.53
CA ILE A 102 -2.34 -9.67 3.55
C ILE A 102 -1.60 -9.47 4.87
N GLY A 103 -1.55 -8.24 5.37
CA GLY A 103 -0.91 -7.89 6.64
C GLY A 103 -1.53 -8.63 7.84
N VAL A 104 -2.85 -8.79 7.86
CA VAL A 104 -3.55 -9.58 8.88
C VAL A 104 -3.15 -11.05 8.79
N MET A 105 -3.03 -11.62 7.59
CA MET A 105 -2.64 -13.04 7.44
C MET A 105 -1.23 -13.33 8.00
N VAL A 106 -0.32 -12.36 7.95
CA VAL A 106 1.04 -12.48 8.54
C VAL A 106 0.99 -12.70 10.06
N LEU A 107 -0.06 -12.24 10.75
CA LEU A 107 -0.22 -12.45 12.20
C LEU A 107 -0.75 -13.85 12.52
N PHE A 108 -1.55 -14.44 11.63
CA PHE A 108 -2.22 -15.72 11.88
C PHE A 108 -1.42 -16.93 11.40
N PHE A 109 -0.70 -16.82 10.27
CA PHE A 109 0.03 -17.94 9.69
C PHE A 109 1.51 -17.92 10.10
N PRO A 110 2.11 -19.11 10.34
CA PRO A 110 3.55 -19.19 10.50
C PRO A 110 4.24 -18.73 9.20
N PRO A 111 5.31 -17.90 9.29
CA PRO A 111 5.92 -17.29 8.10
C PRO A 111 6.59 -18.30 7.16
N CYS A 112 6.93 -19.49 7.68
CA CYS A 112 7.56 -20.56 6.92
C CYS A 112 6.79 -21.85 7.16
N LEU A 113 6.40 -22.51 6.07
CA LEU A 113 5.94 -23.89 6.01
C LEU A 113 7.10 -24.80 5.64
#